data_AF-A0A820K7E9-F1
#
_entry.id   AF-A0A820K7E9-F1
#
_cell.length_a   1.000
_cell.length_b   1.000
_cell.length_c   1.000
_cell.angle_alpha   90.00
_cell.angle_beta   90.00
_cell.angle_gamma   90.00
#
_symmetry.space_group_name_H-M   'P 1'
#
loop_
_entity.id
_entity.type
_entity.pdbx_description
1 polymer ?
#
loop_
_entity_poly.entity_id
_entity_poly.type
_entity_poly.pdbx_seq_one_letter_code
_entity_poly.pdbx_strand_id
1 'polypeptide(L)'
;EMKDIAELFIWLKSQDQLFSQYFSHYSSNVSTDELWEIFLYLYKTTEINNIIRKYLIPTLNERISSVSVSDFQRYTKSAKISLVEIKSEARSNFISLFEKIFDSYIIKQMNDPLYSYQISQTDCKELLQIGLEMSSTNRLDRFSCLLLVRKIICETDNYYQKTNAEKLKILFENLKNFDKTLSQKYAAEKIIDDDWLNDFLIPNIQVWLKFDQRTYQYLCDHHQNNPWSIYIWSKIVHLSLSKNVN
;
A
#
# COMPACT_ATOMS: atom_id res chain seq x y z
N GLU A 1 15.29 24.11 18.75
CA GLU A 1 14.21 24.50 17.82
C GLU A 1 13.08 23.49 17.77
N MET A 2 13.25 22.28 17.18
CA MET A 2 12.15 21.28 17.12
C MET A 2 11.58 20.90 18.49
N LYS A 3 12.46 20.72 19.49
CA LYS A 3 12.07 20.47 20.88
C LYS A 3 11.23 21.60 21.46
N ASP A 4 11.64 22.85 21.25
CA ASP A 4 10.95 24.02 21.78
C ASP A 4 9.55 24.20 21.15
N ILE A 5 9.43 23.91 19.85
CA ILE A 5 8.14 23.90 19.14
C ILE A 5 7.23 22.79 19.69
N ALA A 6 7.76 21.59 19.88
CA ALA A 6 6.99 20.48 20.43
C ALA A 6 6.56 20.73 21.88
N GLU A 7 7.43 21.32 22.70
CA GLU A 7 7.10 21.74 24.07
C GLU A 7 5.99 22.80 24.07
N LEU A 8 6.01 23.74 23.13
CA LEU A 8 4.93 24.71 22.97
C LEU A 8 3.61 24.06 22.55
N PHE A 9 3.62 23.08 21.64
CA PHE A 9 2.42 22.28 21.33
C PHE A 9 1.89 21.53 22.55
N ILE A 10 2.78 20.94 23.35
CA ILE A 10 2.42 20.26 24.60
C ILE A 10 1.80 21.24 25.60
N TRP A 11 2.34 22.45 25.71
CA TRP A 11 1.82 23.48 26.60
C TRP A 11 0.44 23.97 26.14
N LEU A 12 0.25 24.16 24.84
CA LEU A 12 -1.02 24.61 24.24
C LEU A 12 -2.09 23.52 24.17
N LYS A 13 -1.78 22.25 24.49
CA LYS A 13 -2.68 21.11 24.24
C LYS A 13 -4.03 21.19 24.97
N SER A 14 -4.20 22.07 25.96
CA SER A 14 -5.48 22.29 26.65
C SER A 14 -6.26 23.51 26.15
N GLN A 15 -5.74 24.26 25.18
CA GLN A 15 -6.29 25.53 24.69
C GLN A 15 -6.63 25.42 23.19
N ASP A 16 -7.78 24.83 22.85
CA ASP A 16 -8.18 24.48 21.47
C ASP A 16 -7.97 25.63 20.46
N GLN A 17 -8.45 26.83 20.77
CA GLN A 17 -8.33 27.99 19.88
C GLN A 17 -6.88 28.46 19.68
N LEU A 18 -6.11 28.60 20.78
CA LEU A 18 -4.72 29.03 20.71
C LEU A 18 -3.85 27.98 20.02
N PHE A 19 -4.10 26.70 20.31
CA PHE A 19 -3.45 25.59 19.63
C PHE A 19 -3.74 25.64 18.13
N SER A 20 -5.00 25.79 17.73
CA SER A 20 -5.40 25.86 16.32
C SER A 20 -4.71 27.01 15.58
N GLN A 21 -4.66 28.20 16.17
CA GLN A 21 -4.03 29.37 15.56
C GLN A 21 -2.52 29.17 15.41
N TYR A 22 -1.87 28.74 16.48
CA TYR A 22 -0.43 28.48 16.47
C TYR A 22 -0.06 27.36 15.50
N PHE A 23 -0.78 26.24 15.54
CA PHE A 23 -0.55 25.10 14.65
C PHE A 23 -0.79 25.46 13.17
N SER A 24 -1.84 26.22 12.86
CA SER A 24 -2.10 26.68 11.49
C SER A 24 -0.98 27.58 10.97
N HIS A 25 -0.49 28.52 11.79
CA HIS A 25 0.64 29.36 11.43
C HIS A 25 1.91 28.54 11.27
N TYR A 26 2.23 27.66 12.23
CA TYR A 26 3.40 26.79 12.19
C TYR A 26 3.40 25.91 10.95
N SER A 27 2.35 25.10 10.76
CA SER A 27 2.25 24.17 9.64
C SER A 27 2.42 24.91 8.32
N SER A 28 1.79 26.08 8.12
CA SER A 28 1.91 26.85 6.88
C SER A 28 3.35 27.29 6.54
N ASN A 29 4.26 27.35 7.52
CA ASN A 29 5.62 27.84 7.34
C ASN A 29 6.69 26.74 7.37
N VAL A 30 6.32 25.48 7.60
CA VAL A 30 7.26 24.36 7.64
C VAL A 30 7.04 23.36 6.52
N SER A 31 8.11 22.65 6.19
CA SER A 31 8.09 21.53 5.26
C SER A 31 7.30 20.33 5.82
N THR A 32 6.94 19.39 4.94
CA THR A 32 6.33 18.12 5.36
C THR A 32 7.29 17.27 6.21
N ASP A 33 8.60 17.33 5.91
CA ASP A 33 9.65 16.67 6.69
C ASP A 33 9.63 17.15 8.15
N GLU A 34 9.67 18.45 8.38
CA GLU A 34 9.66 19.04 9.73
C GLU A 34 8.36 18.69 10.47
N LEU A 35 7.23 18.72 9.78
CA LEU A 35 5.94 18.36 10.37
C LEU A 35 5.89 16.88 10.77
N TRP A 36 6.48 15.99 9.96
CA TRP A 36 6.60 14.56 10.26
C TRP A 36 7.49 14.31 11.48
N GLU A 37 8.63 14.99 11.56
CA GLU A 37 9.55 14.85 12.70
C GLU A 37 8.92 15.38 14.01
N ILE A 38 8.16 16.48 13.96
CA ILE A 38 7.33 16.94 15.09
C ILE A 38 6.34 15.86 15.51
N PHE A 39 5.63 15.24 14.55
CA PHE A 39 4.66 14.18 14.84
C PHE A 39 5.31 13.00 15.56
N LEU A 40 6.46 12.52 15.08
CA LEU A 40 7.22 11.44 15.72
C LEU A 40 7.70 11.85 17.12
N TYR A 41 8.22 13.06 17.27
CA TYR A 41 8.71 13.57 18.54
C TYR A 41 7.61 13.69 19.60
N LEU A 42 6.45 14.23 19.22
CA LEU A 42 5.30 14.33 20.13
C LEU A 42 4.89 12.95 20.64
N TYR A 43 4.88 11.94 19.78
CA TYR A 43 4.57 10.55 20.17
C TYR A 43 5.60 9.91 21.11
N LYS A 44 6.88 10.28 21.00
CA LYS A 44 7.93 9.81 21.90
C LYS A 44 7.85 10.45 23.29
N THR A 45 7.43 11.71 23.34
CA THR A 45 7.60 12.56 24.54
C THR A 45 6.31 12.74 25.36
N THR A 46 5.14 12.75 24.72
CA THR A 46 3.85 13.00 25.37
C THR A 46 2.77 12.03 24.91
N GLU A 47 1.74 11.87 25.73
CA GLU A 47 0.46 11.35 25.23
C GLU A 47 -0.18 12.39 24.31
N ILE A 48 -0.55 11.99 23.10
CA ILE A 48 -1.25 12.85 22.15
C ILE A 48 -2.73 12.89 22.48
N ASN A 49 -3.17 14.04 22.98
CA ASN A 49 -4.56 14.29 23.34
C ASN A 49 -5.44 14.65 22.13
N ASN A 50 -6.74 14.83 22.37
CA ASN A 50 -7.72 15.06 21.30
C ASN A 50 -7.46 16.35 20.50
N ILE A 51 -6.96 17.42 21.14
CA ILE A 51 -6.68 18.69 20.46
C ILE A 51 -5.53 18.52 19.46
N ILE A 52 -4.39 17.94 19.89
CA ILE A 52 -3.27 17.70 18.98
C ILE A 52 -3.73 16.78 17.83
N ARG A 53 -4.48 15.71 18.12
CA ARG A 53 -4.98 14.80 17.07
C ARG A 53 -5.89 15.50 16.06
N LYS A 54 -6.78 16.38 16.55
CA LYS A 54 -7.78 17.10 15.74
C LYS A 54 -7.15 17.96 14.66
N TYR A 55 -5.97 18.54 14.91
CA TYR A 55 -5.33 19.44 13.95
C TYR A 55 -4.10 18.82 13.27
N LEU A 56 -3.22 18.15 14.01
CA LEU A 56 -1.98 17.62 13.45
C LEU A 56 -2.24 16.52 12.43
N ILE A 57 -3.13 15.57 12.74
CA ILE A 57 -3.34 14.39 11.89
C ILE A 57 -3.98 14.73 10.55
N PRO A 58 -5.03 15.56 10.47
CA PRO A 58 -5.58 15.97 9.17
C PRO A 58 -4.56 16.70 8.29
N THR A 59 -3.82 17.67 8.85
CA THR A 59 -2.80 18.42 8.09
C THR A 59 -1.66 17.52 7.64
N LEU A 60 -1.26 16.56 8.48
CA LEU A 60 -0.23 15.58 8.12
C LEU A 60 -0.70 14.67 7.00
N ASN A 61 -1.92 14.14 7.08
CA ASN A 61 -2.53 13.33 6.02
C ASN A 61 -2.60 14.08 4.68
N GLU A 62 -3.09 15.31 4.71
CA GLU A 62 -3.20 16.15 3.52
C GLU A 62 -1.84 16.32 2.83
N ARG A 63 -0.82 16.70 3.60
CA ARG A 63 0.52 16.95 3.07
C ARG A 63 1.21 15.69 2.60
N ILE A 64 1.19 14.64 3.40
CA ILE A 64 1.80 13.34 3.06
C ILE A 64 1.17 12.77 1.81
N SER A 65 -0.14 12.94 1.60
CA SER A 65 -0.81 12.41 0.41
C SER A 65 -0.21 12.94 -0.90
N SER A 66 0.53 14.04 -0.88
CA SER A 66 1.08 14.69 -2.08
C SER A 66 2.60 14.58 -2.20
N VAL A 67 3.29 13.92 -1.25
CA VAL A 67 4.74 13.76 -1.32
C VAL A 67 5.14 12.65 -2.28
N SER A 68 6.40 12.71 -2.73
CA SER A 68 6.98 11.68 -3.58
C SER A 68 7.05 10.33 -2.85
N VAL A 69 7.11 9.24 -3.61
CA VAL A 69 7.22 7.88 -3.05
C VAL A 69 8.49 7.71 -2.21
N SER A 70 9.60 8.33 -2.63
CA SER A 70 10.87 8.29 -1.90
C SER A 70 10.81 9.05 -0.57
N ASP A 71 10.16 10.20 -0.52
CA ASP A 71 9.93 10.93 0.73
C ASP A 71 9.04 10.13 1.67
N PHE A 72 7.97 9.52 1.15
CA PHE A 72 7.09 8.68 1.96
C PHE A 72 7.81 7.43 2.51
N GLN A 73 8.65 6.78 1.72
CA GLN A 73 9.53 5.69 2.18
C GLN A 73 10.48 6.16 3.28
N ARG A 74 11.04 7.37 3.19
CA ARG A 74 11.88 7.96 4.24
C ARG A 74 11.09 8.15 5.54
N TYR A 75 9.88 8.70 5.46
CA TYR A 75 9.00 8.92 6.61
C TYR A 75 8.59 7.62 7.29
N THR A 76 8.20 6.62 6.53
CA THR A 76 7.81 5.31 7.07
C THR A 76 8.97 4.58 7.73
N LYS A 77 10.19 4.69 7.19
CA LYS A 77 11.43 4.21 7.85
C LYS A 77 11.68 4.93 9.18
N SER A 78 11.53 6.25 9.24
CA SER A 78 11.72 7.00 10.50
C SER A 78 10.64 6.70 11.54
N ALA A 79 9.39 6.45 11.12
CA ALA A 79 8.34 5.95 12.00
C ALA A 79 8.65 4.56 12.56
N LYS A 80 9.17 3.65 11.74
CA LYS A 80 9.57 2.30 12.17
C LYS A 80 10.67 2.37 13.24
N ILE A 81 11.70 3.18 13.03
CA ILE A 81 12.76 3.41 14.02
C ILE A 81 12.15 3.98 15.31
N SER A 82 11.28 4.98 15.19
CA SER A 82 10.63 5.64 16.31
C SER A 82 9.73 4.71 17.13
N LEU A 83 9.17 3.66 16.53
CA LEU A 83 8.30 2.69 17.21
C LEU A 83 8.98 2.03 18.43
N VAL A 84 10.32 1.85 18.36
CA VAL A 84 11.13 1.29 19.45
C VAL A 84 11.18 2.23 20.65
N GLU A 85 11.20 3.54 20.40
CA GLU A 85 11.31 4.59 21.42
C GLU A 85 9.96 5.03 21.99
N ILE A 86 8.86 4.75 21.28
CA ILE A 86 7.50 5.07 21.75
C ILE A 86 7.12 4.15 22.92
N LYS A 87 6.59 4.77 23.99
CA LYS A 87 6.10 4.09 25.19
C LYS A 87 5.03 3.06 24.84
N SER A 88 5.03 1.92 25.56
CA SER A 88 4.15 0.78 25.28
C SER A 88 2.67 1.13 25.27
N GLU A 89 2.24 2.05 26.13
CA GLU A 89 0.85 2.48 26.27
C GLU A 89 0.36 3.28 25.06
N ALA A 90 1.28 4.01 24.41
CA ALA A 90 0.97 4.84 23.25
C ALA A 90 1.16 4.10 21.90
N ARG A 91 1.85 2.95 21.91
CA ARG A 91 2.27 2.23 20.71
C ARG A 91 1.11 1.77 19.82
N SER A 92 0.06 1.19 20.41
CA SER A 92 -1.11 0.71 19.65
C SER A 92 -1.81 1.85 18.91
N ASN A 93 -1.94 2.99 19.58
CA ASN A 93 -2.55 4.18 19.02
C ASN A 93 -1.67 4.85 17.95
N PHE A 94 -0.35 4.88 18.15
CA PHE A 94 0.58 5.31 17.11
C PHE A 94 0.45 4.45 15.85
N ILE A 95 0.48 3.13 16.00
CA ILE A 95 0.30 2.18 14.88
C ILE A 95 -1.01 2.48 14.17
N SER A 96 -2.13 2.61 14.88
CA SER A 96 -3.43 2.90 14.26
C SER A 96 -3.45 4.21 13.46
N LEU A 97 -2.77 5.27 13.92
CA LEU A 97 -2.68 6.51 13.16
C LEU A 97 -1.76 6.38 11.96
N PHE A 98 -0.61 5.73 12.13
CA PHE A 98 0.30 5.43 11.03
C PHE A 98 -0.42 4.63 9.94
N GLU A 99 -1.19 3.61 10.32
CA GLU A 99 -1.98 2.80 9.40
C GLU A 99 -2.96 3.66 8.58
N LYS A 100 -3.63 4.65 9.20
CA LYS A 100 -4.52 5.58 8.49
C LYS A 100 -3.79 6.49 7.50
N ILE A 101 -2.62 7.00 7.90
CA ILE A 101 -1.76 7.83 7.04
C ILE A 101 -1.29 7.00 5.84
N PHE A 102 -0.82 5.79 6.12
CA PHE A 102 -0.37 4.83 5.11
C PHE A 102 -1.47 4.46 4.13
N ASP A 103 -2.65 4.08 4.63
CA ASP A 103 -3.80 3.73 3.80
C ASP A 103 -4.20 4.91 2.90
N SER A 104 -4.26 6.12 3.47
CA SER A 104 -4.62 7.33 2.72
C SER A 104 -3.60 7.64 1.60
N TYR A 105 -2.31 7.47 1.89
CA TYR A 105 -1.25 7.64 0.90
C TYR A 105 -1.37 6.62 -0.23
N ILE A 106 -1.45 5.31 0.09
CA ILE A 106 -1.54 4.24 -0.90
C ILE A 106 -2.78 4.40 -1.77
N ILE A 107 -3.95 4.70 -1.19
CA ILE A 107 -5.19 4.91 -1.94
C ILE A 107 -5.02 5.99 -3.00
N LYS A 108 -4.42 7.13 -2.62
CA LYS A 108 -4.20 8.22 -3.55
C LYS A 108 -3.19 7.84 -4.63
N GLN A 109 -2.07 7.22 -4.25
CA GLN A 109 -1.06 6.76 -5.21
C GLN A 109 -1.58 5.68 -6.17
N MET A 110 -2.58 4.88 -5.79
CA MET A 110 -3.09 3.83 -6.67
C MET A 110 -4.26 4.28 -7.53
N ASN A 111 -5.16 5.11 -6.98
CA ASN A 111 -6.43 5.43 -7.63
C ASN A 111 -6.43 6.80 -8.32
N ASP A 112 -5.51 7.70 -8.00
CA ASP A 112 -5.45 9.02 -8.63
C ASP A 112 -4.61 8.95 -9.93
N PRO A 113 -5.19 9.23 -11.10
CA PRO A 113 -4.48 9.19 -12.38
C PRO A 113 -3.25 10.10 -12.45
N LEU A 114 -3.19 11.17 -11.64
CA LEU A 114 -2.06 12.10 -11.59
C LEU A 114 -0.82 11.51 -10.89
N TYR A 115 -1.01 10.46 -10.09
CA TYR A 115 0.04 9.88 -9.26
C TYR A 115 0.30 8.39 -9.57
N SER A 116 -0.68 7.69 -10.14
CA SER A 116 -0.64 6.22 -10.33
C SER A 116 0.49 5.69 -11.21
N TYR A 117 1.01 6.51 -12.11
CA TYR A 117 2.16 6.18 -12.97
C TYR A 117 3.52 6.38 -12.30
N GLN A 118 3.56 6.98 -11.10
CA GLN A 118 4.82 7.33 -10.43
C GLN A 118 5.35 6.20 -9.54
N ILE A 119 4.50 5.23 -9.17
CA ILE A 119 4.87 4.15 -8.25
C ILE A 119 5.28 2.89 -9.01
N SER A 120 6.55 2.52 -8.89
CA SER A 120 7.12 1.35 -9.56
C SER A 120 6.74 0.04 -8.83
N GLN A 121 6.97 -1.09 -9.51
CA GLN A 121 6.88 -2.42 -8.91
C GLN A 121 7.79 -2.58 -7.68
N THR A 122 9.00 -2.02 -7.74
CA THR A 122 9.96 -2.05 -6.62
C THR A 122 9.42 -1.26 -5.43
N ASP A 123 8.86 -0.08 -5.68
CA ASP A 123 8.26 0.75 -4.63
C ASP A 123 7.09 0.05 -3.97
N CYS A 124 6.23 -0.62 -4.76
CA CYS A 124 5.11 -1.38 -4.23
C CYS A 124 5.58 -2.50 -3.29
N LYS A 125 6.65 -3.21 -3.64
CA LYS A 125 7.23 -4.27 -2.78
C LYS A 125 7.77 -3.72 -1.47
N GLU A 126 8.49 -2.60 -1.52
CA GLU A 126 9.02 -1.95 -0.32
C GLU A 126 7.89 -1.45 0.60
N LEU A 127 6.89 -0.78 0.03
CA LEU A 127 5.73 -0.29 0.78
C LEU A 127 4.91 -1.45 1.37
N LEU A 128 4.77 -2.56 0.65
CA LEU A 128 4.09 -3.75 1.16
C LEU A 128 4.82 -4.32 2.38
N GLN A 129 6.15 -4.43 2.32
CA GLN A 129 6.95 -4.89 3.45
C GLN A 129 6.77 -3.98 4.66
N ILE A 130 6.82 -2.66 4.46
CA ILE A 130 6.60 -1.66 5.51
C ILE A 130 5.20 -1.80 6.12
N GLY A 131 4.17 -1.90 5.28
CA GLY A 131 2.78 -2.03 5.72
C GLY A 131 2.54 -3.29 6.56
N LEU A 132 3.21 -4.39 6.22
CA LEU A 132 3.18 -5.63 6.99
C LEU A 132 3.90 -5.47 8.33
N GLU A 133 5.14 -4.98 8.33
CA GLU A 133 5.98 -4.84 9.52
C GLU A 133 5.42 -3.84 10.54
N MET A 134 4.80 -2.77 10.07
CA MET A 134 4.18 -1.74 10.91
C MET A 134 2.79 -2.16 11.42
N SER A 135 2.19 -3.21 10.86
CA SER A 135 0.90 -3.70 11.33
C SER A 135 1.06 -4.50 12.60
N SER A 136 0.23 -4.18 13.60
CA SER A 136 0.16 -4.93 14.88
C SER A 136 -0.10 -6.43 14.71
N THR A 137 -0.58 -6.86 13.53
CA THR A 137 -0.99 -8.24 13.25
C THR A 137 -0.30 -8.84 12.02
N ASN A 138 0.66 -8.13 11.39
CA ASN A 138 1.28 -8.53 10.12
C ASN A 138 0.24 -8.95 9.06
N ARG A 139 -0.90 -8.26 8.99
CA ARG A 139 -2.07 -8.71 8.22
C ARG A 139 -2.02 -8.28 6.76
N LEU A 140 -2.04 -9.25 5.84
CA LEU A 140 -2.05 -9.00 4.39
C LEU A 140 -3.45 -8.59 3.89
N ASP A 141 -4.51 -8.95 4.62
CA ASP A 141 -5.92 -8.62 4.36
C ASP A 141 -6.26 -7.14 4.59
N ARG A 142 -5.29 -6.30 4.96
CA ARG A 142 -5.47 -4.86 5.03
C ARG A 142 -5.64 -4.28 3.63
N PHE A 143 -6.57 -3.34 3.48
CA PHE A 143 -6.93 -2.76 2.20
C PHE A 143 -5.73 -2.19 1.41
N SER A 144 -4.84 -1.42 2.04
CA SER A 144 -3.65 -0.88 1.38
C SER A 144 -2.66 -1.96 0.94
N CYS A 145 -2.48 -3.00 1.75
CA CYS A 145 -1.68 -4.17 1.39
C CYS A 145 -2.29 -4.93 0.21
N LEU A 146 -3.62 -5.09 0.18
CA LEU A 146 -4.33 -5.70 -0.94
C LEU A 146 -4.17 -4.90 -2.24
N LEU A 147 -4.27 -3.56 -2.18
CA LEU A 147 -4.01 -2.69 -3.33
C LEU A 147 -2.57 -2.86 -3.85
N LEU A 148 -1.60 -2.92 -2.95
CA LEU A 148 -0.19 -3.15 -3.31
C LEU A 148 0.01 -4.53 -3.94
N VAL A 149 -0.58 -5.58 -3.35
CA VAL A 149 -0.51 -6.95 -3.89
C VAL A 149 -1.15 -7.02 -5.28
N ARG A 150 -2.34 -6.43 -5.45
CA ARG A 150 -3.02 -6.32 -6.75
C ARG A 150 -2.11 -5.66 -7.77
N LYS A 151 -1.50 -4.52 -7.43
CA LYS A 151 -0.59 -3.83 -8.34
C LYS A 151 0.63 -4.68 -8.66
N ILE A 152 1.22 -5.33 -7.66
CA ILE A 152 2.41 -6.17 -7.86
C ILE A 152 2.13 -7.35 -8.80
N ILE A 153 0.98 -8.00 -8.64
CA ILE A 153 0.66 -9.23 -9.34
C ILE A 153 -0.01 -8.94 -10.69
N CYS A 154 -1.03 -8.09 -10.69
CA CYS A 154 -1.97 -7.96 -11.80
C CYS A 154 -1.72 -6.73 -12.68
N GLU A 155 -1.06 -5.69 -12.20
CA GLU A 155 -0.94 -4.42 -12.93
C GLU A 155 0.48 -4.15 -13.42
N THR A 156 0.60 -3.77 -14.68
CA THR A 156 1.87 -3.33 -15.29
C THR A 156 1.63 -2.19 -16.26
N ASP A 157 2.64 -1.37 -16.49
CA ASP A 157 2.56 -0.28 -17.45
C ASP A 157 2.18 -0.79 -18.86
N ASN A 158 1.37 0.01 -19.57
CA ASN A 158 0.89 -0.26 -20.93
C ASN A 158 0.00 -1.52 -21.07
N TYR A 159 -0.72 -1.89 -20.01
CA TYR A 159 -1.56 -3.08 -19.97
C TYR A 159 -2.64 -3.15 -21.07
N TYR A 160 -3.24 -2.02 -21.44
CA TYR A 160 -4.31 -1.96 -22.46
C TYR A 160 -3.85 -2.27 -23.89
N GLN A 161 -2.54 -2.17 -24.17
CA GLN A 161 -1.98 -2.43 -25.49
C GLN A 161 -1.54 -3.89 -25.68
N LYS A 162 -1.62 -4.70 -24.62
CA LYS A 162 -1.14 -6.09 -24.61
C LYS A 162 -2.25 -7.07 -24.94
N THR A 163 -1.90 -8.13 -25.68
CA THR A 163 -2.76 -9.29 -25.91
C THR A 163 -3.00 -10.07 -24.62
N ASN A 164 -4.07 -10.88 -24.55
CA ASN A 164 -4.33 -11.75 -23.39
C ASN A 164 -3.16 -12.69 -23.09
N ALA A 165 -2.49 -13.20 -24.13
CA ALA A 165 -1.30 -14.03 -23.97
C ALA A 165 -0.19 -13.27 -23.22
N GLU A 166 0.15 -12.05 -23.68
CA GLU A 166 1.18 -11.22 -23.05
C GLU A 166 0.82 -10.84 -21.61
N LYS A 167 -0.45 -10.53 -21.34
CA LYS A 167 -0.95 -10.26 -19.98
C LYS A 167 -0.76 -11.46 -19.06
N LEU A 168 -1.10 -12.67 -19.53
CA LEU A 168 -0.90 -13.90 -18.76
C LEU A 168 0.57 -14.22 -18.53
N LYS A 169 1.45 -13.95 -19.51
CA LYS A 169 2.90 -14.11 -19.35
C LYS A 169 3.42 -13.24 -18.20
N ILE A 170 3.04 -11.96 -18.21
CA ILE A 170 3.42 -11.00 -17.18
C ILE A 170 2.86 -11.38 -15.82
N LEU A 171 1.59 -11.80 -15.75
CA LEU A 171 0.98 -12.28 -14.51
C LEU A 171 1.79 -13.42 -13.89
N PHE A 172 2.17 -14.42 -14.69
CA PHE A 172 2.97 -15.54 -14.20
C PHE A 172 4.40 -15.17 -13.85
N GLU A 173 5.03 -14.24 -14.57
CA GLU A 173 6.33 -13.66 -14.16
C GLU A 173 6.21 -12.94 -12.82
N ASN A 174 5.18 -12.12 -12.64
CA ASN A 174 4.95 -11.38 -11.40
C ASN A 174 4.71 -12.33 -10.24
N LEU A 175 3.89 -13.37 -10.42
CA LEU A 175 3.67 -14.41 -9.42
C LEU A 175 4.95 -15.19 -9.09
N LYS A 176 5.77 -15.50 -10.10
CA LYS A 176 7.08 -16.15 -9.92
C LYS A 176 8.04 -15.29 -9.11
N ASN A 177 7.96 -13.97 -9.26
CA ASN A 177 8.78 -12.98 -8.57
C ASN A 177 8.13 -12.40 -7.31
N PHE A 178 6.93 -12.90 -6.94
CA PHE A 178 6.24 -12.51 -5.72
C PHE A 178 6.83 -13.24 -4.52
N ASP A 179 6.69 -12.67 -3.33
CA ASP A 179 7.28 -13.23 -2.12
C ASP A 179 6.71 -14.63 -1.83
N LYS A 180 7.60 -15.62 -1.87
CA LYS A 180 7.26 -17.03 -1.62
C LYS A 180 6.76 -17.24 -0.18
N THR A 181 7.27 -16.49 0.78
CA THR A 181 6.87 -16.55 2.18
C THR A 181 5.42 -16.09 2.35
N LEU A 182 5.05 -15.00 1.67
CA LEU A 182 3.67 -14.49 1.71
C LEU A 182 2.70 -15.46 1.06
N SER A 183 3.05 -15.99 -0.11
CA SER A 183 2.20 -16.97 -0.82
C SER A 183 2.04 -18.30 -0.08
N GLN A 184 2.96 -18.66 0.82
CA GLN A 184 2.84 -19.82 1.70
C GLN A 184 2.03 -19.52 2.97
N LYS A 185 2.15 -18.30 3.52
CA LYS A 185 1.49 -17.90 4.76
C LYS A 185 0.00 -17.58 4.58
N TYR A 186 -0.37 -17.00 3.44
CA TYR A 186 -1.74 -16.55 3.17
C TYR A 186 -2.40 -17.41 2.10
N ALA A 187 -3.66 -17.77 2.34
CA ALA A 187 -4.46 -18.51 1.38
C ALA A 187 -4.94 -17.57 0.27
N ALA A 188 -4.72 -17.95 -1.00
CA ALA A 188 -5.00 -17.11 -2.15
C ALA A 188 -6.48 -16.72 -2.25
N GLU A 189 -7.38 -17.62 -1.87
CA GLU A 189 -8.82 -17.42 -1.90
C GLU A 189 -9.35 -16.36 -0.92
N LYS A 190 -8.53 -15.95 0.04
CA LYS A 190 -8.87 -14.87 1.00
C LYS A 190 -8.29 -13.52 0.61
N ILE A 191 -7.46 -13.47 -0.43
CA ILE A 191 -6.67 -12.30 -0.81
C ILE A 191 -7.00 -11.85 -2.24
N ILE A 192 -7.19 -12.80 -3.16
CA ILE A 192 -7.45 -12.52 -4.57
C ILE A 192 -8.95 -12.46 -4.81
N ASP A 193 -9.44 -11.28 -5.13
CA ASP A 193 -10.82 -11.06 -5.55
C ASP A 193 -11.00 -11.37 -7.05
N ASP A 194 -12.18 -11.88 -7.40
CA ASP A 194 -12.50 -12.28 -8.78
C ASP A 194 -12.45 -11.09 -9.76
N ASP A 195 -12.72 -9.87 -9.29
CA ASP A 195 -12.71 -8.66 -10.13
C ASP A 195 -11.30 -8.28 -10.61
N TRP A 196 -10.26 -8.63 -9.84
CA TRP A 196 -8.86 -8.38 -10.22
C TRP A 196 -8.44 -9.19 -11.44
N LEU A 197 -9.15 -10.28 -11.71
CA LEU A 197 -8.83 -11.23 -12.78
C LEU A 197 -9.56 -10.94 -14.09
N ASN A 198 -10.48 -9.97 -14.10
CA ASN A 198 -11.36 -9.68 -15.23
C ASN A 198 -10.62 -9.44 -16.55
N ASP A 199 -9.47 -8.78 -16.49
CA ASP A 199 -8.72 -8.44 -17.71
C ASP A 199 -7.86 -9.58 -18.27
N PHE A 200 -7.73 -10.67 -17.51
CA PHE A 200 -7.02 -11.89 -17.92
C PHE A 200 -7.97 -12.95 -18.49
N LEU A 201 -9.28 -12.70 -18.43
CA LEU A 201 -10.28 -13.65 -18.90
C LEU A 201 -10.20 -13.80 -20.42
N ILE A 202 -10.37 -15.04 -20.87
CA ILE A 202 -10.33 -15.40 -22.28
C ILE A 202 -11.76 -15.71 -22.74
N PRO A 203 -12.38 -14.83 -23.54
CA PRO A 203 -13.81 -14.84 -23.81
C PRO A 203 -14.27 -15.92 -24.80
N ASN A 204 -13.36 -16.73 -25.36
CA ASN A 204 -13.75 -17.84 -26.23
C ASN A 204 -12.66 -18.91 -26.26
N ILE A 205 -13.07 -20.18 -26.22
CA ILE A 205 -12.19 -21.35 -26.37
C ILE A 205 -11.35 -21.31 -27.65
N GLN A 206 -11.82 -20.67 -28.72
CA GLN A 206 -11.03 -20.49 -29.94
C GLN A 206 -9.79 -19.61 -29.73
N VAL A 207 -9.81 -18.68 -28.76
CA VAL A 207 -8.65 -17.86 -28.40
C VAL A 207 -7.64 -18.70 -27.62
N TRP A 208 -8.09 -19.62 -26.79
CA TRP A 208 -7.23 -20.61 -26.12
C TRP A 208 -6.46 -21.47 -27.12
N LEU A 209 -7.14 -21.92 -28.18
CA LEU A 209 -6.54 -22.72 -29.25
C LEU A 209 -5.59 -21.92 -30.17
N LYS A 210 -5.59 -20.59 -30.08
CA LYS A 210 -4.70 -19.71 -30.84
C LYS A 210 -3.37 -19.42 -30.15
N PHE A 211 -3.15 -19.93 -28.94
CA PHE A 211 -1.83 -19.87 -28.33
C PHE A 211 -0.86 -20.71 -29.14
N ASP A 212 0.13 -20.05 -29.75
CA ASP A 212 1.21 -20.74 -30.42
C ASP A 212 2.02 -21.59 -29.42
N GLN A 213 2.76 -22.56 -29.95
CA GLN A 213 3.55 -23.50 -29.16
C GLN A 213 4.52 -22.77 -28.21
N ARG A 214 5.10 -21.65 -28.62
CA ARG A 214 6.06 -20.88 -27.81
C ARG A 214 5.39 -20.21 -26.62
N THR A 215 4.20 -19.66 -26.83
CA THR A 215 3.38 -19.01 -25.82
C THR A 215 2.86 -20.04 -24.82
N TYR A 216 2.36 -21.16 -25.31
CA TYR A 216 1.94 -22.26 -24.44
C TYR A 216 3.09 -22.81 -23.60
N GLN A 217 4.25 -23.08 -24.22
CA GLN A 217 5.44 -23.54 -23.52
C GLN A 217 5.87 -22.55 -22.44
N TYR A 218 5.93 -21.26 -22.78
CA TYR A 218 6.29 -20.22 -21.83
C TYR A 218 5.34 -20.18 -20.63
N LEU A 219 4.02 -20.24 -20.86
CA LEU A 219 3.02 -20.22 -19.79
C LEU A 219 3.20 -21.44 -18.87
N CYS A 220 3.51 -22.61 -19.43
CA CYS A 220 3.81 -23.81 -18.66
C CYS A 220 5.11 -23.66 -17.85
N ASP A 221 6.17 -23.10 -18.44
CA ASP A 221 7.48 -22.95 -17.81
C ASP A 221 7.48 -21.90 -16.68
N HIS A 222 6.56 -20.92 -16.75
CA HIS A 222 6.45 -19.81 -15.79
C HIS A 222 5.30 -19.98 -14.81
N HIS A 223 4.38 -20.91 -15.05
CA HIS A 223 3.41 -21.35 -14.05
C HIS A 223 4.15 -22.10 -12.93
N GLN A 224 4.53 -21.36 -11.89
CA GLN A 224 5.11 -21.97 -10.70
C GLN A 224 4.11 -22.91 -10.04
N ASN A 225 4.59 -24.07 -9.58
CA ASN A 225 3.81 -24.98 -8.75
C ASN A 225 3.71 -24.44 -7.32
N ASN A 226 3.12 -23.24 -7.17
CA ASN A 226 2.81 -22.62 -5.88
C ASN A 226 1.28 -22.45 -5.76
N PRO A 227 0.74 -22.39 -4.52
CA PRO A 227 -0.70 -22.37 -4.30
C PRO A 227 -1.41 -21.19 -4.97
N TRP A 228 -0.77 -20.02 -5.02
CA TRP A 228 -1.34 -18.81 -5.61
C TRP A 228 -1.43 -18.89 -7.12
N SER A 229 -0.37 -19.34 -7.79
CA SER A 229 -0.36 -19.54 -9.24
C SER A 229 -1.42 -20.54 -9.68
N ILE A 230 -1.56 -21.66 -8.96
CA ILE A 230 -2.60 -22.67 -9.24
C ILE A 230 -4.00 -22.06 -9.05
N TYR A 231 -4.23 -21.38 -7.92
CA TYR A 231 -5.53 -20.80 -7.61
C TYR A 231 -5.93 -19.75 -8.64
N ILE A 232 -5.06 -18.79 -8.93
CA ILE A 232 -5.31 -17.70 -9.87
C ILE A 232 -5.56 -18.27 -11.28
N TRP A 233 -4.76 -19.23 -11.72
CA TRP A 233 -4.95 -19.87 -13.01
C TRP A 233 -6.31 -20.58 -13.11
N SER A 234 -6.63 -21.41 -12.11
CA SER A 234 -7.91 -22.11 -12.02
C SER A 234 -9.08 -21.12 -12.05
N LYS A 235 -8.97 -20.01 -11.33
CA LYS A 235 -9.97 -18.94 -11.31
C LYS A 235 -10.14 -18.25 -12.66
N ILE A 236 -9.05 -17.90 -13.34
CA ILE A 236 -9.11 -17.31 -14.69
C ILE A 236 -9.85 -18.25 -15.64
N VAL A 237 -9.49 -19.54 -15.65
CA VAL A 237 -10.15 -20.55 -16.50
C VAL A 237 -11.63 -20.66 -16.15
N HIS A 238 -11.97 -20.81 -14.87
CA HIS A 238 -13.36 -20.94 -14.41
C HIS A 238 -14.20 -19.72 -14.78
N LEU A 239 -13.74 -18.51 -14.46
CA LEU A 239 -14.45 -17.26 -14.76
C LEU A 239 -14.61 -17.03 -16.27
N SER A 240 -13.60 -17.42 -17.06
CA SER A 240 -13.65 -17.36 -18.53
C SER A 240 -14.73 -18.26 -19.10
N LEU A 241 -14.89 -19.47 -18.56
CA LEU A 241 -15.92 -20.41 -19.00
C LEU A 241 -17.32 -19.96 -18.55
N SER A 242 -17.47 -19.51 -17.31
CA SER A 242 -18.75 -19.06 -16.76
C SER A 242 -19.33 -17.86 -17.51
N LYS A 243 -18.49 -16.93 -18.00
CA LYS A 243 -18.94 -15.80 -18.83
C LYS A 243 -19.41 -16.21 -20.24
N ASN A 244 -19.01 -17.37 -20.74
CA ASN A 244 -19.39 -17.85 -22.08
C ASN A 244 -20.68 -18.68 -22.08
N VAL A 245 -21.21 -19.02 -20.91
CA VAL A 245 -22.42 -19.84 -20.72
C VAL A 245 -23.66 -18.96 -20.47
N ASN A 246 -23.47 -17.66 -20.23
CA ASN A 246 -24.53 -16.64 -20.14
C ASN A 246 -24.59 -15.80 -21.42
#